data_AF-A0A269TI32-F1
#
_entry.id   AF-A0A269TI32-F1
#
_cell.length_a   1.000
_cell.length_b   1.000
_cell.length_c   1.000
_cell.angle_alpha   90.00
_cell.angle_beta   90.00
_cell.angle_gamma   90.00
#
_symmetry.space_group_name_H-M   'P 1'
#
loop_
_entity.id
_entity.type
_entity.pdbx_description
1 polymer ?
#
loop_
_entity_poly.entity_id
_entity_poly.type
_entity_poly.pdbx_seq_one_letter_code
_entity_poly.pdbx_strand_id
1 'polypeptide(L)' 'MSTKIAIACEICRNRIKSTNSKEERLAIKKYCKVCKKHTMHKEEK' A
#
# COMPACT_ATOMS: atom_id res chain seq x y z
N MET A 1 17.63 -2.22 6.74
CA MET A 1 17.04 -3.52 6.39
C MET A 1 15.69 -3.26 5.74
N SER A 2 15.38 -3.94 4.65
CA SER A 2 14.08 -3.81 3.98
C SER A 2 13.01 -4.61 4.72
N THR A 3 12.01 -3.93 5.27
CA THR A 3 10.88 -4.54 5.99
C THR A 3 9.77 -4.87 5.00
N LYS A 4 9.19 -6.06 5.15
CA LYS A 4 7.96 -6.41 4.41
C LYS A 4 6.79 -5.79 5.16
N ILE A 5 6.09 -4.88 4.50
CA ILE A 5 4.92 -4.20 5.06
C ILE A 5 3.68 -4.51 4.22
N ALA A 6 2.50 -4.43 4.83
CA ALA A 6 1.24 -4.48 4.11
C ALA A 6 0.79 -3.04 3.80
N ILE A 7 0.26 -2.82 2.60
CA ILE A 7 -0.34 -1.56 2.20
C ILE A 7 -1.79 -1.83 1.79
N ALA A 8 -2.74 -1.07 2.32
CA ALA A 8 -4.15 -1.18 2.02
C ALA A 8 -4.64 -0.04 1.12
N CYS A 9 -5.48 -0.36 0.14
CA CYS A 9 -6.18 0.64 -0.67
C CYS A 9 -7.22 1.38 0.17
N GLU A 10 -7.26 2.72 0.10
CA GLU A 10 -8.23 3.52 0.87
C GLU A 10 -9.70 3.28 0.48
N ILE A 11 -9.96 2.77 -0.73
CA ILE A 11 -11.33 2.61 -1.25
C ILE A 11 -11.86 1.21 -1.00
N CYS A 12 -11.15 0.18 -1.48
CA CYS A 12 -11.61 -1.20 -1.41
C CYS A 12 -10.98 -2.00 -0.27
N ARG A 13 -10.09 -1.40 0.52
CA ARG A 13 -9.34 -2.05 1.62
C ARG A 13 -8.57 -3.30 1.20
N ASN A 14 -8.30 -3.45 -0.10
CA ASN A 14 -7.52 -4.57 -0.61
C ASN A 14 -6.07 -4.39 -0.17
N ARG A 15 -5.50 -5.40 0.48
CA ARG A 15 -4.14 -5.37 1.02
C ARG A 15 -3.17 -5.99 0.03
N ILE A 16 -2.04 -5.33 -0.15
CA ILE A 16 -0.93 -5.82 -0.96
C ILE A 16 0.34 -5.81 -0.13
N LYS A 17 1.20 -6.82 -0.31
CA LYS A 17 2.52 -6.83 0.31
C LYS A 17 3.45 -5.93 -0.48
N SER A 18 4.20 -5.09 0.23
CA SER A 18 5.24 -4.24 -0.34
C SER A 18 6.47 -4.28 0.55
N THR A 19 7.54 -3.69 0.06
CA THR A 19 8.81 -3.62 0.77
C THR A 19 9.12 -2.16 1.01
N ASN A 20 9.25 -1.79 2.28
CA ASN A 20 9.69 -0.46 2.68
C ASN A 20 11.12 -0.56 3.21
N SER A 21 11.96 0.39 2.81
CA SER A 21 13.33 0.50 3.29
C SER A 21 13.50 1.63 4.31
N LYS A 22 12.42 2.37 4.58
CA LYS A 22 12.37 3.49 5.52
C LYS A 22 11.47 3.14 6.72
N GLU A 23 11.71 3.77 7.85
CA GLU A 23 10.88 3.66 9.06
C GLU A 23 9.61 4.54 9.00
N GLU A 24 9.45 5.32 7.94
CA GLU A 24 8.28 6.17 7.67
C GLU A 24 7.09 5.36 7.13
N ARG A 25 5.88 5.74 7.54
CA ARG A 25 4.61 5.22 6.99
C ARG A 25 4.54 5.38 5.48
N LEU A 26 4.52 4.27 4.74
CA LEU A 26 4.49 4.28 3.28
C LEU A 26 3.10 4.63 2.74
N ALA A 27 3.01 5.68 1.90
CA ALA A 27 1.80 6.05 1.17
C ALA A 27 2.10 6.17 -0.33
N ILE A 28 1.50 5.31 -1.15
CA ILE A 28 1.80 5.23 -2.59
C ILE A 28 0.53 5.23 -3.42
N LYS A 29 0.50 6.04 -4.48
CA LYS A 29 -0.51 5.92 -5.55
C LYS A 29 -0.18 4.68 -6.38
N LYS A 30 -0.98 3.64 -6.24
CA LYS A 30 -0.85 2.40 -7.02
C LYS A 30 -2.15 2.09 -7.72
N TYR A 31 -2.05 1.43 -8.88
CA TYR A 31 -3.23 0.90 -9.55
C TYR A 31 -3.88 -0.19 -8.70
N CYS A 32 -5.16 0.00 -8.37
CA CYS A 32 -5.95 -1.01 -7.69
C CYS A 32 -6.74 -1.81 -8.72
N LYS A 33 -6.50 -3.13 -8.79
CA LYS A 33 -7.25 -4.04 -9.68
C LYS A 33 -8.75 -4.10 -9.36
N VAL A 34 -9.12 -3.93 -8.09
CA VAL A 34 -10.52 -3.97 -7.63
C VAL A 34 -11.26 -2.68 -8.02
N CYS A 35 -10.65 -1.52 -7.78
CA CYS A 35 -11.25 -0.23 -8.14
C CYS A 35 -11.05 0.15 -9.62
N LYS A 36 -10.21 -0.59 -10.36
CA LYS A 36 -9.79 -0.31 -11.74
C LYS A 36 -9.26 1.11 -11.98
N LYS A 37 -8.63 1.70 -10.96
CA LYS A 37 -8.08 3.06 -11.01
C LYS A 37 -6.86 3.20 -10.10
N HIS A 38 -6.07 4.25 -10.31
CA HIS A 38 -4.98 4.62 -9.41
C HIS A 38 -5.55 5.19 -8.12
N THR A 39 -5.29 4.51 -7.01
CA THR A 39 -5.77 4.90 -5.70
C THR A 39 -4.60 5.03 -4.73
N MET A 40 -4.79 5.82 -3.69
CA MET A 40 -3.85 5.86 -2.59
C MET A 40 -3.90 4.53 -1.83
N HIS A 41 -2.72 3.94 -1.66
CA HIS A 41 -2.51 2.78 -0.81
C HIS A 41 -1.62 3.24 0.35
N LYS A 42 -2.09 3.05 1.58
CA LYS A 42 -1.40 3.44 2.82
C LYS A 42 -0.96 2.22 3.61
N GLU A 43 0.21 2.32 4.22
CA GLU A 43 0.76 1.27 5.08
C GLU A 43 -0.22 0.94 6.20
N GLU A 44 -0.49 -0.35 6.35
CA GLU A 44 -1.31 -0.91 7.40
C GLU A 44 -0.42 -1.78 8.28
N LYS A 45 -0.53 -1.55 9.60
CA LYS A 45 0.32 -2.20 10.61
C LYS A 45 -0.10 -3.65 10.84
#